data_AF-A0A1G8V7S7-F1
#
_entry.id   AF-A0A1G8V7S7-F1
#
_cell.length_a   1.000
_cell.length_b   1.000
_cell.length_c   1.000
_cell.angle_alpha   90.00
_cell.angle_beta   90.00
_cell.angle_gamma   90.00
#
_symmetry.space_group_name_H-M   'P 1'
#
loop_
_entity.id
_entity.type
_entity.pdbx_description
1 polymer ?
#
loop_
_entity_poly.entity_id
_entity_poly.type
_entity_poly.pdbx_seq_one_letter_code
_entity_poly.pdbx_strand_id
1 'polypeptide(L)'
;MDQSSKGTTVYIEPSAVTKLNEQIALLKSQEQAEEYQILAELTGTFFETEQAINEAIELVTLLDTLFARAKYSRSIDGVTPRVNKEERIRIRRGRHPLLKGESVPLDFELGTNYRGLVITGANAGGKTVVLKTVGLLTLMTMFGLQIPAAEGTEIAVMNKIFVDIGDQQAIENALSTFSGHMKNISEIMTKVGRHTLVLLDELGSGTEPNEGASLAIAIMESLYKQGALVVTTTHYGEIKQFATDHEDILPAAMAFDRDTLTPKYILKVGEVGESQALWIARKMAMPDKLINKAALYIQNKTYSTEKQSFKPASLKQTGSARLEPSLRFQKGDRVLLTDRDIIGLVYSDGGEQTLQVFVKDEIQEVRRKRVTLNARARQLYPDGYDLDSLFTDYHVRKRERDLERGSKKAHKALDKEMRNRRMKK
;
A
#
# COMPACT_ATOMS: atom_id res chain seq x y z
N MET A 1 5.12 55.63 -49.39
CA MET A 1 3.65 55.53 -49.49
C MET A 1 3.28 54.19 -48.88
N ASP A 2 2.62 54.22 -47.73
CA ASP A 2 2.04 53.01 -47.14
C ASP A 2 0.58 52.91 -47.55
N GLN A 3 0.14 51.70 -47.90
CA GLN A 3 -1.25 51.40 -48.22
C GLN A 3 -1.89 50.58 -47.12
N SER A 4 -3.18 50.82 -46.87
CA SER A 4 -3.95 49.95 -45.98
C SER A 4 -3.94 48.51 -46.52
N SER A 5 -4.09 47.53 -45.62
CA SER A 5 -4.13 46.10 -45.97
C SER A 5 -5.24 45.71 -46.95
N LYS A 6 -6.23 46.59 -47.20
CA LYS A 6 -7.29 46.42 -48.23
C LYS A 6 -7.07 47.24 -49.51
N GLY A 7 -5.97 47.98 -49.63
CA GLY A 7 -5.58 48.75 -50.82
C GLY A 7 -6.43 49.99 -51.15
N THR A 8 -7.50 50.26 -50.39
CA THR A 8 -8.47 51.33 -50.68
C THR A 8 -8.07 52.71 -50.15
N THR A 9 -7.00 52.81 -49.35
CA THR A 9 -6.56 54.08 -48.75
C THR A 9 -5.05 54.17 -48.80
N VAL A 10 -4.54 55.29 -49.31
CA VAL A 10 -3.11 55.60 -49.41
C VAL A 10 -2.76 56.60 -48.32
N TYR A 11 -1.84 56.22 -47.44
CA TYR A 11 -1.27 57.14 -46.47
C TYR A 11 -0.08 57.84 -47.14
N ILE A 12 -0.27 59.14 -47.38
CA ILE A 12 0.77 60.02 -47.94
C ILE A 12 1.31 60.85 -46.79
N GLU A 13 2.58 60.65 -46.48
CA GLU A 13 3.26 61.44 -45.50
C GLU A 13 3.67 62.79 -46.11
N PRO A 14 3.27 63.94 -45.50
CA PRO A 14 3.68 65.25 -45.98
C PRO A 14 5.20 65.40 -45.89
N SER A 15 5.82 66.00 -46.91
CA SER A 15 7.29 66.21 -46.95
C SER A 15 7.83 67.03 -45.77
N ALA A 16 6.99 67.87 -45.15
CA ALA A 16 7.32 68.61 -43.93
C ALA A 16 7.44 67.70 -42.68
N VAL A 17 6.76 66.56 -42.65
CA VAL A 17 6.73 65.60 -41.54
C VAL A 17 7.73 64.46 -41.74
N THR A 18 8.02 64.07 -43.00
CA THR A 18 9.00 63.01 -43.32
C THR A 18 10.36 63.26 -42.66
N LYS A 19 10.87 64.51 -42.70
CA LYS A 19 12.13 64.88 -42.03
C LYS A 19 12.08 64.72 -40.51
N LEU A 20 10.93 65.01 -39.89
CA LEU A 20 10.73 64.85 -38.45
C LEU A 20 10.64 63.36 -38.07
N ASN A 21 10.02 62.52 -38.91
CA ASN A 21 9.95 61.08 -38.66
C ASN A 21 11.30 60.38 -38.88
N GLU A 22 12.10 60.80 -39.86
CA GLU A 22 13.49 60.35 -40.00
C GLU A 22 14.32 60.72 -38.76
N GLN A 23 14.14 61.94 -38.25
CA GLN A 23 14.79 62.37 -37.00
C GLN A 23 14.31 61.55 -35.80
N ILE A 24 13.01 61.26 -35.67
CA ILE A 24 12.49 60.39 -34.60
C ILE A 24 13.07 58.98 -34.70
N ALA A 25 13.15 58.41 -35.91
CA ALA A 25 13.72 57.08 -36.12
C ALA A 25 15.21 57.05 -35.74
N LEU A 26 15.97 58.08 -36.11
CA LEU A 26 17.38 58.23 -35.72
C LEU A 26 17.52 58.36 -34.20
N LEU A 27 16.74 59.24 -33.57
CA LEU A 27 16.76 59.45 -32.11
C LEU A 27 16.41 58.16 -31.35
N LYS A 28 15.41 57.41 -31.81
CA LYS A 28 15.07 56.10 -31.22
C LYS A 28 16.19 55.09 -31.36
N SER A 29 16.88 55.07 -32.49
CA SER A 29 18.05 54.20 -32.68
C SER A 29 19.22 54.61 -31.76
N GLN A 30 19.40 55.92 -31.55
CA GLN A 30 20.43 56.44 -30.63
C GLN A 30 20.08 56.11 -29.18
N GLU A 31 18.82 56.28 -28.78
CA GLU A 31 18.29 55.89 -27.47
C GLU A 31 18.54 54.40 -27.20
N GLN A 32 18.18 53.51 -28.14
CA GLN A 32 18.43 52.07 -27.99
C GLN A 32 19.92 51.71 -27.89
N ALA A 33 20.77 52.42 -28.65
CA ALA A 33 22.22 52.20 -28.58
C ALA A 33 22.77 52.61 -27.21
N GLU A 34 22.30 53.74 -26.66
CA GLU A 34 22.67 54.22 -25.34
C GLU A 34 22.16 53.27 -24.23
N GLU A 35 20.91 52.81 -24.32
CA GLU A 35 20.36 51.80 -23.41
C GLU A 35 21.22 50.54 -23.38
N TYR A 36 21.64 50.05 -24.55
CA TYR A 36 22.50 48.88 -24.63
C TYR A 36 23.88 49.13 -24.01
N GLN A 37 24.48 50.30 -24.23
CA GLN A 37 25.76 50.67 -23.61
C GLN A 37 25.64 50.68 -22.09
N ILE A 38 24.60 51.32 -21.54
CA ILE A 38 24.35 51.35 -20.09
C ILE A 38 24.17 49.93 -19.53
N LEU A 39 23.37 49.08 -20.20
CA LEU A 39 23.17 47.70 -19.76
C LEU A 39 24.45 46.87 -19.83
N ALA A 40 25.27 47.06 -20.86
CA ALA A 40 26.55 46.36 -21.02
C ALA A 40 27.54 46.79 -19.92
N GLU A 41 27.61 48.08 -19.59
CA GLU A 41 28.43 48.59 -18.50
C GLU A 41 27.98 48.02 -17.15
N LEU A 42 26.67 48.09 -16.84
CA LEU A 42 26.12 47.51 -15.61
C LEU A 42 26.39 46.00 -15.52
N THR A 43 26.23 45.27 -16.63
CA THR A 43 26.54 43.83 -16.68
C THR A 43 28.03 43.57 -16.43
N GLY A 44 28.91 44.41 -17.00
CA GLY A 44 30.35 44.37 -16.75
C GLY A 44 30.68 44.57 -15.26
N THR A 45 30.10 45.60 -14.63
CA THR A 45 30.31 45.85 -13.18
C THR A 45 29.85 44.68 -12.30
N PHE A 46 28.76 44.00 -12.69
CA PHE A 46 28.30 42.79 -12.00
C PHE A 46 29.31 41.65 -12.18
N PHE A 47 29.79 41.43 -13.40
CA PHE A 47 30.75 40.37 -13.73
C PHE A 47 32.10 40.54 -12.99
N GLU A 48 32.56 41.78 -12.78
CA GLU A 48 33.74 42.06 -11.94
C GLU A 48 33.60 41.54 -10.50
N THR A 49 32.35 41.41 -10.02
CA THR A 49 32.03 40.89 -8.68
C THR A 49 31.54 39.45 -8.67
N GLU A 50 31.59 38.74 -9.80
CA GLU A 50 31.04 37.38 -9.97
C GLU A 50 31.54 36.42 -8.88
N GLN A 51 32.84 36.45 -8.57
CA GLN A 51 33.41 35.58 -7.54
C GLN A 51 32.76 35.83 -6.17
N ALA A 52 32.64 37.08 -5.75
CA ALA A 52 32.05 37.44 -4.45
C ALA A 52 30.56 37.06 -4.39
N ILE A 53 29.84 37.16 -5.49
CA ILE A 53 28.44 36.72 -5.59
C ILE A 53 28.33 35.20 -5.46
N ASN A 54 29.18 34.45 -6.15
CA ASN A 54 29.20 32.98 -6.04
C ASN A 54 29.53 32.53 -4.61
N GLU A 55 30.54 33.15 -3.97
CA GLU A 55 30.87 32.89 -2.57
C GLU A 55 29.69 33.22 -1.64
N ALA A 56 28.97 34.32 -1.89
CA ALA A 56 27.78 34.68 -1.13
C ALA A 56 26.65 33.66 -1.32
N ILE A 57 26.43 33.16 -2.55
CA ILE A 57 25.44 32.11 -2.84
C ILE A 57 25.79 30.81 -2.10
N GLU A 58 27.06 30.39 -2.12
CA GLU A 58 27.51 29.21 -1.39
C GLU A 58 27.28 29.35 0.12
N LEU A 59 27.64 30.51 0.68
CA LEU A 59 27.46 30.80 2.10
C LEU A 59 25.98 30.84 2.51
N VAL A 60 25.12 31.48 1.72
CA VAL A 60 23.67 31.50 1.97
C VAL A 60 23.09 30.10 1.87
N THR A 61 23.52 29.29 0.90
CA THR A 61 23.08 27.89 0.74
C THR A 61 23.49 27.03 1.93
N LEU A 62 24.71 27.21 2.44
CA LEU A 62 25.19 26.53 3.65
C LEU A 62 24.35 26.92 4.87
N LEU A 63 24.11 28.23 5.07
CA LEU A 63 23.30 28.73 6.18
C LEU A 63 21.86 28.20 6.10
N ASP A 64 21.22 28.26 4.93
CA ASP A 64 19.86 27.75 4.76
C ASP A 64 19.77 26.25 5.07
N THR A 65 20.74 25.46 4.59
CA THR A 65 20.84 24.03 4.91
C THR A 65 20.99 23.79 6.41
N LEU A 66 21.85 24.54 7.10
CA LEU A 66 22.04 24.41 8.56
C LEU A 66 20.75 24.78 9.33
N PHE A 67 20.09 25.87 8.96
CA PHE A 67 18.82 26.27 9.58
C PHE A 67 17.70 25.25 9.30
N ALA A 68 17.63 24.70 8.09
CA ALA A 68 16.69 23.64 7.74
C ALA A 68 16.90 22.39 8.60
N ARG A 69 18.15 21.94 8.77
CA ARG A 69 18.50 20.80 9.66
C ARG A 69 18.13 21.08 11.11
N ALA A 70 18.41 22.29 11.61
CA ALA A 70 18.07 22.68 12.99
C ALA A 70 16.56 22.71 13.22
N LYS A 71 15.79 23.30 12.29
CA LYS A 71 14.32 23.31 12.33
C LYS A 71 13.75 21.89 12.30
N TYR A 72 14.27 21.05 11.41
CA TYR A 72 13.84 19.66 11.30
C TYR A 72 14.14 18.88 12.58
N SER A 73 15.34 19.02 13.15
CA SER A 73 15.67 18.39 14.43
C SER A 73 14.68 18.78 15.53
N ARG A 74 14.38 20.07 15.66
CA ARG A 74 13.40 20.55 16.65
C ARG A 74 12.01 19.98 16.42
N SER A 75 11.60 19.74 15.17
CA SER A 75 10.29 19.15 14.86
C SER A 75 10.15 17.67 15.22
N ILE A 76 11.27 16.96 15.42
CA ILE A 76 11.29 15.52 15.71
C ILE A 76 11.86 15.21 17.10
N ASP A 77 12.07 16.23 17.94
CA ASP A 77 12.81 16.14 19.21
C ASP A 77 14.16 15.43 19.03
N GLY A 78 14.89 15.83 17.99
CA GLY A 78 16.13 15.21 17.56
C GLY A 78 17.28 15.45 18.53
N VAL A 79 18.12 14.43 18.69
CA VAL A 79 19.37 14.49 19.47
C VAL A 79 20.57 14.24 18.57
N THR A 80 21.72 14.79 18.94
CA THR A 80 23.00 14.46 18.29
C THR A 80 23.47 13.09 18.77
N PRO A 81 23.56 12.06 17.90
CA PRO A 81 24.08 10.76 18.28
C PRO A 81 25.60 10.82 18.45
N ARG A 82 26.16 9.87 19.23
CA ARG A 82 27.60 9.62 19.24
C ARG A 82 27.98 8.89 17.94
N VAL A 83 28.82 9.50 17.12
CA VAL A 83 29.27 8.91 15.85
C VAL A 83 30.56 8.14 16.08
N ASN A 84 30.64 6.92 15.52
CA ASN A 84 31.79 6.03 15.69
C ASN A 84 32.17 5.35 14.36
N LYS A 85 33.37 4.75 14.29
CA LYS A 85 33.86 3.98 13.12
C LYS A 85 34.01 2.48 13.44
N GLU A 86 33.69 2.07 14.65
CA GLU A 86 33.87 0.73 15.22
C GLU A 86 32.69 -0.21 14.91
N GLU A 87 31.79 0.17 13.99
CA GLU A 87 30.60 -0.60 13.60
C GLU A 87 29.59 -0.83 14.74
N ARG A 88 29.64 0.00 15.80
CA ARG A 88 28.70 -0.11 16.91
C ARG A 88 27.43 0.69 16.61
N ILE A 89 26.30 0.02 16.63
CA ILE A 89 24.98 0.66 16.58
C ILE A 89 24.30 0.40 17.92
N ARG A 90 23.97 1.47 18.64
CA ARG A 90 23.20 1.45 19.88
C ARG A 90 22.17 2.55 19.84
N ILE A 91 20.92 2.19 19.59
CA ILE A 91 19.79 3.10 19.57
C ILE A 91 19.08 3.02 20.92
N ARG A 92 18.98 4.15 21.62
CA ARG A 92 18.22 4.27 22.87
C ARG A 92 16.94 5.03 22.60
N ARG A 93 15.80 4.41 22.91
CA ARG A 93 14.46 4.99 22.69
C ARG A 93 14.26 5.66 21.32
N GLY A 94 14.82 5.09 20.26
CA GLY A 94 14.73 5.63 18.90
C GLY A 94 13.31 5.53 18.33
N ARG A 95 12.89 6.50 17.55
CA ARG A 95 11.56 6.53 16.93
C ARG A 95 11.70 6.52 15.42
N HIS A 96 10.74 5.91 14.74
CA HIS A 96 10.69 5.97 13.29
C HIS A 96 10.31 7.39 12.84
N PRO A 97 11.16 8.13 12.10
CA PRO A 97 10.95 9.56 11.81
C PRO A 97 9.66 9.87 11.05
N LEU A 98 9.15 8.93 10.26
CA LEU A 98 7.93 9.09 9.47
C LEU A 98 6.65 8.58 10.15
N LEU A 99 6.74 7.92 11.31
CA LEU A 99 5.54 7.50 12.04
C LEU A 99 4.98 8.68 12.84
N LYS A 100 3.73 9.04 12.56
CA LYS A 100 3.02 10.13 13.24
C LYS A 100 2.37 9.62 14.53
N GLY A 101 2.28 10.50 15.53
CA GLY A 101 1.61 10.22 16.80
C GLY A 101 2.48 9.47 17.80
N GLU A 102 1.84 8.87 18.80
CA GLU A 102 2.54 8.07 19.81
C GLU A 102 3.04 6.76 19.19
N SER A 103 4.35 6.70 18.94
CA SER A 103 5.05 5.47 18.58
C SER A 103 5.69 4.81 19.81
N VAL A 104 5.84 3.49 19.80
CA VAL A 104 6.63 2.80 20.80
C VAL A 104 8.11 3.00 20.45
N PRO A 105 8.94 3.54 21.36
CA PRO A 105 10.35 3.75 21.08
C PRO A 105 11.12 2.42 21.03
N LEU A 106 12.11 2.35 20.15
CA LEU A 106 12.98 1.21 19.90
C LEU A 106 14.28 1.33 20.72
N ASP A 107 14.56 0.31 21.52
CA ASP A 107 15.92 0.05 22.03
C ASP A 107 16.55 -1.05 21.18
N PHE A 108 17.73 -0.81 20.63
CA PHE A 108 18.39 -1.71 19.68
C PHE A 108 19.91 -1.62 19.81
N GLU A 109 20.59 -2.76 19.73
CA GLU A 109 22.05 -2.85 19.75
C GLU A 109 22.53 -3.81 18.63
N LEU A 110 23.68 -3.53 18.03
CA LEU A 110 24.36 -4.39 17.06
C LEU A 110 25.84 -4.02 16.94
N GLY A 111 26.72 -4.99 16.68
CA GLY A 111 28.14 -4.78 16.41
C GLY A 111 29.04 -4.69 17.64
N THR A 112 28.50 -4.86 18.85
CA THR A 112 29.30 -4.94 20.10
C THR A 112 29.51 -6.38 20.54
N ASN A 113 28.44 -7.09 20.89
CA ASN A 113 28.49 -8.47 21.39
C ASN A 113 28.04 -9.51 20.35
N TYR A 114 27.32 -9.05 19.32
CA TYR A 114 26.77 -9.86 18.25
C TYR A 114 26.71 -9.02 16.98
N ARG A 115 26.80 -9.66 15.81
CA ARG A 115 26.78 -9.01 14.49
C ARG A 115 25.54 -9.34 13.67
N GLY A 116 24.83 -10.41 14.03
CA GLY A 116 23.56 -10.78 13.43
C GLY A 116 22.38 -10.66 14.39
N LEU A 117 21.23 -10.22 13.89
CA LEU A 117 19.97 -10.24 14.63
C LEU A 117 18.85 -10.82 13.77
N VAL A 118 18.20 -11.87 14.26
CA VAL A 118 17.05 -12.51 13.60
C VAL A 118 15.78 -12.20 14.36
N ILE A 119 14.93 -11.35 13.79
CA ILE A 119 13.67 -10.90 14.38
C ILE A 119 12.53 -11.81 13.96
N THR A 120 11.88 -12.43 14.93
CA THR A 120 10.75 -13.33 14.75
C THR A 120 9.45 -12.75 15.34
N GLY A 121 8.30 -13.24 14.88
CA GLY A 121 6.98 -12.79 15.32
C GLY A 121 5.99 -12.64 14.18
N ALA A 122 4.71 -12.41 14.49
CA ALA A 122 3.68 -12.16 13.48
C ALA A 122 3.99 -10.89 12.66
N ASN A 123 3.59 -10.85 11.39
CA ASN A 123 3.88 -9.72 10.49
C ASN A 123 3.32 -8.37 11.01
N ALA A 124 2.16 -8.40 11.68
CA ALA A 124 1.59 -7.22 12.35
C ALA A 124 2.36 -6.76 13.61
N GLY A 125 3.43 -7.46 14.01
CA GLY A 125 4.22 -7.18 15.21
C GLY A 125 5.21 -6.03 15.10
N GLY A 126 5.41 -5.47 13.91
CA GLY A 126 6.30 -4.30 13.69
C GLY A 126 7.74 -4.64 13.29
N LYS A 127 8.03 -5.88 12.84
CA LYS A 127 9.39 -6.32 12.44
C LYS A 127 9.98 -5.41 11.35
N THR A 128 9.23 -5.16 10.27
CA THR A 128 9.63 -4.24 9.20
C THR A 128 9.88 -2.81 9.68
N VAL A 129 9.11 -2.34 10.67
CA VAL A 129 9.30 -1.01 11.26
C VAL A 129 10.63 -0.93 12.00
N VAL A 130 11.05 -1.99 12.69
CA VAL A 130 12.38 -2.05 13.32
C VAL A 130 13.47 -1.87 12.27
N LEU A 131 13.45 -2.67 11.19
CA LEU A 131 14.45 -2.57 10.11
C LEU A 131 14.49 -1.16 9.52
N LYS A 132 13.33 -0.61 9.14
CA LYS A 132 13.24 0.76 8.59
C LYS A 132 13.76 1.81 9.57
N THR A 133 13.46 1.67 10.86
CA THR A 133 13.94 2.59 11.89
C THR A 133 15.46 2.55 11.98
N VAL A 134 16.07 1.37 12.12
CA VAL A 134 17.53 1.24 12.19
C VAL A 134 18.20 1.81 10.94
N GLY A 135 17.71 1.46 9.75
CA GLY A 135 18.25 1.97 8.49
C GLY A 135 18.12 3.49 8.35
N LEU A 136 16.95 4.05 8.64
CA LEU A 136 16.71 5.50 8.55
C LEU A 136 17.55 6.29 9.55
N LEU A 137 17.63 5.86 10.82
CA LEU A 137 18.43 6.57 11.83
C LEU A 137 19.92 6.53 11.48
N THR A 138 20.40 5.41 10.91
CA THR A 138 21.77 5.29 10.42
C THR A 138 22.04 6.26 9.27
N LEU A 139 21.16 6.28 8.25
CA LEU A 139 21.26 7.21 7.12
C LEU A 139 21.20 8.68 7.55
N MET A 140 20.23 9.03 8.39
CA MET A 140 20.08 10.39 8.92
C MET A 140 21.36 10.88 9.59
N THR A 141 21.98 10.00 10.40
CA THR A 141 23.27 10.31 11.05
C THR A 141 24.36 10.57 10.01
N MET A 142 24.45 9.73 8.96
CA MET A 142 25.43 9.90 7.88
C MET A 142 25.20 11.16 7.04
N PHE A 143 23.96 11.64 6.95
CA PHE A 143 23.61 12.93 6.34
C PHE A 143 23.91 14.14 7.24
N GLY A 144 24.38 13.93 8.48
CA GLY A 144 24.63 14.98 9.45
C GLY A 144 23.35 15.55 10.06
N LEU A 145 22.29 14.75 10.14
CA LEU A 145 21.04 15.09 10.82
C LEU A 145 21.08 14.61 12.27
N GLN A 146 20.46 15.38 13.16
CA GLN A 146 20.05 14.89 14.48
C GLN A 146 18.88 13.91 14.30
N ILE A 147 18.77 12.95 15.23
CA ILE A 147 17.85 11.81 15.10
C ILE A 147 16.85 11.75 16.26
N PRO A 148 15.61 11.28 16.05
CA PRO A 148 14.59 11.18 17.08
C PRO A 148 14.86 9.99 18.01
N ALA A 149 15.79 10.15 18.93
CA ALA A 149 16.23 9.13 19.89
C ALA A 149 16.59 9.77 21.24
N ALA A 150 16.89 8.96 22.24
CA ALA A 150 17.39 9.44 23.52
C ALA A 150 18.92 9.62 23.52
N GLU A 151 19.40 10.46 24.45
CA GLU A 151 20.82 10.63 24.72
C GLU A 151 21.54 9.30 25.02
N GLY A 152 22.80 9.23 24.61
CA GLY A 152 23.61 8.02 24.67
C GLY A 152 23.38 7.05 23.50
N THR A 153 22.55 7.43 22.52
CA THR A 153 22.50 6.74 21.22
C THR A 153 23.84 6.89 20.49
N GLU A 154 24.33 5.79 19.95
CA GLU A 154 25.58 5.67 19.20
C GLU A 154 25.30 5.03 17.84
N ILE A 155 25.83 5.62 16.77
CA ILE A 155 25.62 5.17 15.39
C ILE A 155 26.97 5.14 14.69
N ALA A 156 27.29 4.00 14.08
CA ALA A 156 28.50 3.86 13.28
C ALA A 156 28.30 4.42 11.87
N VAL A 157 29.33 5.07 11.33
CA VAL A 157 29.37 5.44 9.91
C VAL A 157 29.61 4.20 9.08
N MET A 158 28.66 3.88 8.20
CA MET A 158 28.74 2.73 7.30
C MET A 158 29.23 3.17 5.92
N ASN A 159 29.97 2.29 5.24
CA ASN A 159 30.32 2.50 3.83
C ASN A 159 29.13 2.17 2.93
N LYS A 160 28.35 1.15 3.31
CA LYS A 160 27.22 0.64 2.52
C LYS A 160 26.08 0.26 3.44
N ILE A 161 24.86 0.56 3.00
CA ILE A 161 23.62 0.10 3.64
C ILE A 161 22.81 -0.59 2.54
N PHE A 162 22.58 -1.89 2.70
CA PHE A 162 21.77 -2.69 1.79
C PHE A 162 20.44 -3.02 2.44
N VAL A 163 19.38 -2.92 1.64
CA VAL A 163 18.02 -3.09 2.11
C VAL A 163 17.28 -3.96 1.09
N ASP A 164 16.72 -5.05 1.58
CA ASP A 164 15.77 -5.88 0.86
C ASP A 164 14.48 -5.95 1.68
N ILE A 165 13.59 -4.97 1.47
CA ILE A 165 12.32 -4.82 2.18
C ILE A 165 11.24 -4.59 1.12
N GLY A 166 10.35 -5.56 0.92
CA GLY A 166 9.36 -5.54 -0.16
C GLY A 166 7.93 -5.81 0.32
N ASP A 167 6.95 -5.25 -0.38
CA ASP A 167 5.52 -5.43 -0.08
C ASP A 167 5.00 -6.67 -0.84
N GLN A 168 4.97 -7.82 -0.17
CA GLN A 168 4.67 -9.12 -0.77
C GLN A 168 3.18 -9.33 -1.11
N GLN A 169 2.36 -8.28 -1.10
CA GLN A 169 0.89 -8.38 -1.19
C GLN A 169 0.32 -8.26 -2.62
N ALA A 170 1.15 -8.07 -3.65
CA ALA A 170 0.67 -8.09 -5.02
C ALA A 170 0.48 -9.53 -5.53
N ILE A 171 -0.77 -10.00 -5.55
CA ILE A 171 -1.21 -11.33 -6.00
C ILE A 171 -0.74 -11.66 -7.44
N GLU A 172 -0.46 -10.65 -8.25
CA GLU A 172 -0.08 -10.81 -9.66
C GLU A 172 1.37 -11.30 -9.88
N ASN A 173 2.21 -11.39 -8.84
CA ASN A 173 3.66 -11.54 -9.00
C ASN A 173 4.33 -12.59 -8.08
N ALA A 174 3.66 -13.68 -7.71
CA ALA A 174 4.22 -14.69 -6.78
C ALA A 174 5.59 -15.29 -7.19
N LEU A 175 5.88 -15.44 -8.49
CA LEU A 175 7.20 -15.89 -8.98
C LEU A 175 8.22 -14.73 -9.12
N SER A 176 7.70 -13.52 -9.32
CA SER A 176 8.47 -12.30 -9.55
C SER A 176 9.01 -11.69 -8.24
N THR A 177 8.34 -11.93 -7.10
CA THR A 177 8.80 -11.46 -5.78
C THR A 177 9.99 -12.26 -5.26
N PHE A 178 9.91 -13.61 -5.18
CA PHE A 178 11.03 -14.43 -4.71
C PHE A 178 12.27 -14.27 -5.60
N SER A 179 12.10 -14.37 -6.93
CA SER A 179 13.21 -14.16 -7.88
C SER A 179 13.79 -12.74 -7.79
N GLY A 180 12.95 -11.74 -7.51
CA GLY A 180 13.37 -10.36 -7.28
C GLY A 180 14.22 -10.21 -6.01
N HIS A 181 13.77 -10.79 -4.89
CA HIS A 181 14.53 -10.86 -3.63
C HIS A 181 15.87 -11.57 -3.85
N MET A 182 15.88 -12.72 -4.53
CA MET A 182 17.11 -13.47 -4.80
C MET A 182 18.08 -12.70 -5.70
N LYS A 183 17.57 -11.99 -6.72
CA LYS A 183 18.41 -11.13 -7.55
C LYS A 183 19.03 -10.00 -6.72
N ASN A 184 18.23 -9.31 -5.90
CA ASN A 184 18.72 -8.23 -5.05
C ASN A 184 19.78 -8.74 -4.06
N ILE A 185 19.51 -9.86 -3.37
CA ILE A 185 20.45 -10.49 -2.46
C ILE A 185 21.73 -10.91 -3.20
N SER A 186 21.64 -11.49 -4.40
CA SER A 186 22.80 -11.83 -5.21
C SER A 186 23.65 -10.59 -5.52
N GLU A 187 23.03 -9.45 -5.85
CA GLU A 187 23.75 -8.19 -6.07
C GLU A 187 24.41 -7.66 -4.79
N ILE A 188 23.71 -7.75 -3.65
CA ILE A 188 24.23 -7.39 -2.32
C ILE A 188 25.48 -8.22 -2.00
N MET A 189 25.40 -9.55 -2.17
CA MET A 189 26.48 -10.51 -1.90
C MET A 189 27.79 -10.19 -2.64
N THR A 190 27.73 -9.57 -3.81
CA THR A 190 28.94 -9.18 -4.57
C THR A 190 29.63 -7.93 -4.04
N LYS A 191 28.96 -7.16 -3.18
CA LYS A 191 29.40 -5.83 -2.72
C LYS A 191 29.61 -5.76 -1.20
N VAL A 192 29.26 -6.80 -0.47
CA VAL A 192 29.32 -6.84 1.00
C VAL A 192 30.76 -6.97 1.50
N GLY A 193 30.99 -6.42 2.69
CA GLY A 193 32.24 -6.47 3.43
C GLY A 193 32.09 -5.82 4.80
N ARG A 194 33.21 -5.51 5.46
CA ARG A 194 33.24 -4.67 6.68
C ARG A 194 32.59 -3.30 6.44
N HIS A 195 32.09 -2.67 7.50
CA HIS A 195 31.35 -1.41 7.50
C HIS A 195 30.12 -1.43 6.57
N THR A 196 29.46 -2.59 6.49
CA THR A 196 28.22 -2.77 5.72
C THR A 196 27.09 -3.18 6.66
N LEU A 197 25.97 -2.48 6.60
CA LEU A 197 24.71 -2.85 7.26
C LEU A 197 23.77 -3.47 6.23
N VAL A 198 23.28 -4.68 6.50
CA VAL A 198 22.34 -5.40 5.63
C VAL A 198 21.02 -5.64 6.37
N LEU A 199 19.92 -5.16 5.80
CA LEU A 199 18.57 -5.25 6.35
C LEU A 199 17.68 -6.08 5.42
N LEU A 200 17.25 -7.27 5.85
CA LEU A 200 16.51 -8.23 5.03
C LEU A 200 15.16 -8.57 5.65
N ASP A 201 14.06 -8.24 4.98
CA ASP A 201 12.71 -8.58 5.44
C ASP A 201 12.25 -9.93 4.90
N GLU A 202 11.68 -10.76 5.77
CA GLU A 202 11.12 -12.07 5.46
C GLU A 202 12.06 -13.01 4.67
N LEU A 203 13.32 -13.08 5.10
CA LEU A 203 14.33 -13.88 4.40
C LEU A 203 13.92 -15.36 4.31
N GLY A 204 13.93 -15.88 3.08
CA GLY A 204 13.53 -17.24 2.74
C GLY A 204 12.04 -17.41 2.40
N SER A 205 11.21 -16.37 2.55
CA SER A 205 9.78 -16.48 2.18
C SER A 205 9.57 -16.63 0.67
N GLY A 206 8.44 -17.19 0.26
CA GLY A 206 8.06 -17.32 -1.16
C GLY A 206 8.50 -18.60 -1.87
N THR A 207 9.01 -19.60 -1.14
CA THR A 207 9.36 -20.94 -1.66
C THR A 207 8.98 -22.05 -0.66
N GLU A 208 9.33 -23.31 -0.96
CA GLU A 208 9.17 -24.42 -0.01
C GLU A 208 9.90 -24.12 1.31
N PRO A 209 9.24 -24.27 2.48
CA PRO A 209 9.81 -23.85 3.77
C PRO A 209 11.21 -24.40 4.06
N ASN A 210 11.47 -25.69 3.76
CA ASN A 210 12.76 -26.32 4.03
C ASN A 210 13.89 -25.74 3.16
N GLU A 211 13.63 -25.57 1.86
CA GLU A 211 14.57 -24.98 0.92
C GLU A 211 14.83 -23.51 1.25
N GLY A 212 13.76 -22.76 1.48
CA GLY A 212 13.81 -21.34 1.82
C GLY A 212 14.60 -21.08 3.11
N ALA A 213 14.38 -21.88 4.15
CA ALA A 213 15.13 -21.79 5.40
C ALA A 213 16.61 -22.12 5.21
N SER A 214 16.93 -23.20 4.48
CA SER A 214 18.32 -23.61 4.23
C SER A 214 19.09 -22.54 3.45
N LEU A 215 18.47 -21.99 2.41
CA LEU A 215 19.05 -20.92 1.61
C LEU A 215 19.24 -19.63 2.42
N ALA A 216 18.25 -19.26 3.25
CA ALA A 216 18.34 -18.09 4.13
C ALA A 216 19.49 -18.20 5.13
N ILE A 217 19.68 -19.38 5.74
CA ILE A 217 20.79 -19.65 6.65
C ILE A 217 22.13 -19.49 5.91
N ALA A 218 22.27 -20.09 4.72
CA ALA A 218 23.48 -19.99 3.92
C ALA A 218 23.80 -18.52 3.52
N ILE A 219 22.78 -17.74 3.16
CA ILE A 219 22.92 -16.30 2.87
C ILE A 219 23.41 -15.56 4.11
N MET A 220 22.75 -15.73 5.27
CA MET A 220 23.15 -15.05 6.49
C MET A 220 24.57 -15.40 6.91
N GLU A 221 24.92 -16.68 6.87
CA GLU A 221 26.27 -17.16 7.20
C GLU A 221 27.32 -16.52 6.27
N SER A 222 27.02 -16.42 4.98
CA SER A 222 27.93 -15.81 4.00
C SER A 222 28.10 -14.30 4.22
N LEU A 223 27.00 -13.57 4.45
CA LEU A 223 27.04 -12.14 4.81
C LEU A 223 27.84 -11.89 6.09
N TYR A 224 27.61 -12.74 7.10
CA TYR A 224 28.33 -12.71 8.36
C TYR A 224 29.83 -12.96 8.17
N LYS A 225 30.22 -14.01 7.44
CA LYS A 225 31.62 -14.34 7.13
C LYS A 225 32.37 -13.25 6.37
N GLN A 226 31.66 -12.47 5.55
CA GLN A 226 32.22 -11.29 4.88
C GLN A 226 32.37 -10.07 5.81
N GLY A 227 31.90 -10.16 7.05
CA GLY A 227 32.05 -9.14 8.07
C GLY A 227 30.94 -8.09 8.08
N ALA A 228 29.79 -8.35 7.47
CA ALA A 228 28.64 -7.44 7.57
C ALA A 228 28.01 -7.43 8.97
N LEU A 229 27.27 -6.36 9.25
CA LEU A 229 26.22 -6.36 10.26
C LEU A 229 24.90 -6.73 9.59
N VAL A 230 24.19 -7.73 10.13
CA VAL A 230 23.00 -8.29 9.49
C VAL A 230 21.81 -8.21 10.42
N VAL A 231 20.71 -7.63 9.96
CA VAL A 231 19.41 -7.70 10.64
C VAL A 231 18.43 -8.29 9.67
N THR A 232 17.77 -9.38 10.06
CA THR A 232 16.75 -10.00 9.23
C THR A 232 15.48 -10.28 10.02
N THR A 233 14.36 -10.34 9.30
CA THR A 233 13.11 -10.86 9.84
C THR A 233 12.77 -12.20 9.20
N THR A 234 12.13 -13.08 9.97
CA THR A 234 11.67 -14.36 9.43
C THR A 234 10.44 -14.88 10.17
N HIS A 235 9.77 -15.83 9.53
CA HIS A 235 8.70 -16.64 10.13
C HIS A 235 9.07 -18.13 10.22
N TYR A 236 10.25 -18.53 9.74
CA TYR A 236 10.70 -19.93 9.79
C TYR A 236 11.37 -20.27 11.12
N GLY A 237 11.04 -21.44 11.65
CA GLY A 237 11.57 -21.92 12.93
C GLY A 237 13.03 -22.34 12.85
N GLU A 238 13.46 -22.84 11.70
CA GLU A 238 14.81 -23.32 11.41
C GLU A 238 15.83 -22.17 11.48
N ILE A 239 15.48 -21.01 10.91
CA ILE A 239 16.33 -19.80 10.96
C ILE A 239 16.44 -19.27 12.39
N LYS A 240 15.36 -19.36 13.16
CA LYS A 240 15.32 -19.01 14.57
C LYS A 240 16.20 -19.94 15.41
N GLN A 241 16.18 -21.24 15.12
CA GLN A 241 17.03 -22.23 15.78
C GLN A 241 18.50 -21.96 15.47
N PHE A 242 18.83 -21.73 14.19
CA PHE A 242 20.18 -21.31 13.78
C PHE A 242 20.68 -20.08 14.56
N ALA A 243 19.84 -19.04 14.70
CA ALA A 243 20.20 -17.86 15.48
C ALA A 243 20.35 -18.15 16.98
N THR A 244 19.68 -19.17 17.51
CA THR A 244 19.82 -19.56 18.93
C THR A 244 21.12 -20.32 19.18
N ASP A 245 21.55 -21.11 18.19
CA ASP A 245 22.73 -21.98 18.29
C ASP A 245 24.04 -21.28 17.89
N HIS A 246 23.97 -20.08 17.29
CA HIS A 246 25.12 -19.34 16.80
C HIS A 246 25.61 -18.29 17.81
N GLU A 247 26.91 -18.22 18.09
CA GLU A 247 27.47 -17.34 19.14
C GLU A 247 27.34 -15.84 18.82
N ASP A 248 27.55 -15.43 17.56
CA ASP A 248 27.58 -14.02 17.14
C ASP A 248 26.29 -13.53 16.44
N ILE A 249 25.23 -14.34 16.47
CA ILE A 249 23.91 -14.03 15.90
C ILE A 249 22.89 -14.27 17.00
N LEU A 250 22.01 -13.31 17.27
CA LEU A 250 20.99 -13.47 18.31
C LEU A 250 19.58 -13.55 17.74
N PRO A 251 18.69 -14.35 18.36
CA PRO A 251 17.27 -14.26 18.10
C PRO A 251 16.71 -13.01 18.79
N ALA A 252 15.66 -12.44 18.21
CA ALA A 252 14.82 -11.45 18.86
C ALA A 252 13.34 -11.73 18.55
N ALA A 253 12.46 -11.27 19.43
CA ALA A 253 11.03 -11.38 19.26
C ALA A 253 10.33 -10.04 19.48
N MET A 254 9.24 -9.81 18.75
CA MET A 254 8.35 -8.69 19.04
C MET A 254 7.39 -9.07 20.17
N ALA A 255 7.34 -8.25 21.23
CA ALA A 255 6.47 -8.48 22.37
C ALA A 255 4.99 -8.42 21.97
N PHE A 256 4.21 -9.35 22.52
CA PHE A 256 2.79 -9.51 22.22
C PHE A 256 1.98 -9.62 23.51
N ASP A 257 0.84 -8.95 23.56
CA ASP A 257 -0.08 -9.06 24.69
C ASP A 257 -1.05 -10.24 24.50
N ARG A 258 -0.93 -11.24 25.37
CA ARG A 258 -1.82 -12.42 25.35
C ARG A 258 -3.22 -12.04 25.85
N ASP A 259 -3.39 -11.09 26.75
CA ASP A 259 -4.73 -10.78 27.29
C ASP A 259 -5.54 -9.90 26.34
N THR A 260 -4.90 -9.03 25.57
CA THR A 260 -5.59 -8.12 24.62
C THR A 260 -5.48 -8.53 23.16
N LEU A 261 -4.65 -9.53 22.80
CA LEU A 261 -4.33 -9.90 21.41
C LEU A 261 -3.64 -8.81 20.59
N THR A 262 -3.02 -7.82 21.24
CA THR A 262 -2.40 -6.69 20.54
C THR A 262 -0.87 -6.75 20.56
N PRO A 263 -0.19 -6.42 19.46
CA PRO A 263 1.27 -6.25 19.47
C PRO A 263 1.66 -5.08 20.39
N LYS A 264 2.72 -5.25 21.19
CA LYS A 264 3.27 -4.18 22.03
C LYS A 264 4.32 -3.34 21.32
N TYR A 265 4.76 -3.78 20.12
CA TYR A 265 5.82 -3.15 19.33
C TYR A 265 7.16 -2.97 20.06
N ILE A 266 7.40 -3.75 21.12
CA ILE A 266 8.67 -3.75 21.87
C ILE A 266 9.53 -4.89 21.34
N LEU A 267 10.76 -4.59 20.94
CA LEU A 267 11.75 -5.59 20.55
C LEU A 267 12.35 -6.23 21.81
N LYS A 268 12.40 -7.57 21.85
CA LYS A 268 13.00 -8.36 22.92
C LYS A 268 14.18 -9.16 22.35
N VAL A 269 15.39 -8.65 22.56
CA VAL A 269 16.64 -9.29 22.10
C VAL A 269 16.99 -10.47 23.01
N GLY A 270 17.43 -11.58 22.42
CA GLY A 270 17.71 -12.84 23.10
C GLY A 270 16.48 -13.69 23.42
N GLU A 271 15.27 -13.19 23.13
CA GLU A 271 14.02 -13.91 23.37
C GLU A 271 13.52 -14.61 22.10
N VAL A 272 13.01 -15.83 22.32
CA VAL A 272 12.52 -16.76 21.31
C VAL A 272 10.99 -16.76 21.43
N GLY A 273 10.29 -16.00 20.59
CA GLY A 273 8.83 -15.88 20.65
C GLY A 273 8.11 -17.21 20.32
N GLU A 274 7.16 -17.63 21.14
CA GLU A 274 6.34 -18.82 20.87
C GLU A 274 5.33 -18.58 19.74
N SER A 275 5.05 -19.62 18.93
CA SER A 275 4.02 -19.56 17.90
C SER A 275 2.63 -19.51 18.55
N GLN A 276 1.93 -18.37 18.42
CA GLN A 276 0.67 -18.11 19.13
C GLN A 276 -0.58 -18.66 18.41
N ALA A 277 -0.43 -19.36 17.28
CA ALA A 277 -1.53 -19.72 16.39
C ALA A 277 -2.65 -20.51 17.10
N LEU A 278 -2.30 -21.53 17.89
CA LEU A 278 -3.27 -22.35 18.63
C LEU A 278 -3.97 -21.57 19.74
N TRP A 279 -3.24 -20.70 20.43
CA TRP A 279 -3.77 -19.88 21.51
C TRP A 279 -4.71 -18.78 20.96
N ILE A 280 -4.36 -18.15 19.83
CA ILE A 280 -5.24 -17.23 19.09
C ILE A 280 -6.51 -17.95 18.64
N ALA A 281 -6.39 -19.15 18.07
CA ALA A 281 -7.54 -19.95 17.65
C ALA A 281 -8.50 -20.23 18.81
N ARG A 282 -7.98 -20.55 20.01
CA ARG A 282 -8.78 -20.74 21.23
C ARG A 282 -9.56 -19.48 21.58
N LYS A 283 -8.91 -18.32 21.53
CA LYS A 283 -9.54 -17.03 21.84
C LYS A 283 -10.57 -16.60 20.79
N MET A 284 -10.43 -17.06 19.55
CA MET A 284 -11.42 -16.90 18.47
C MET A 284 -12.56 -17.93 18.54
N ALA A 285 -12.76 -18.58 19.69
CA ALA A 285 -13.79 -19.58 19.93
C ALA A 285 -13.74 -20.80 18.98
N MET A 286 -12.55 -21.14 18.46
CA MET A 286 -12.36 -22.39 17.74
C MET A 286 -12.55 -23.57 18.72
N PRO A 287 -13.27 -24.64 18.34
CA PRO A 287 -13.54 -25.75 19.26
C PRO A 287 -12.26 -26.38 19.82
N ASP A 288 -12.17 -26.57 21.14
CA ASP A 288 -10.98 -27.14 21.80
C ASP A 288 -10.60 -28.52 21.24
N LYS A 289 -11.59 -29.32 20.81
CA LYS A 289 -11.33 -30.60 20.14
C LYS A 289 -10.44 -30.44 18.91
N LEU A 290 -10.63 -29.38 18.12
CA LEU A 290 -9.85 -29.11 16.92
C LEU A 290 -8.46 -28.56 17.28
N ILE A 291 -8.39 -27.68 18.29
CA ILE A 291 -7.12 -27.12 18.78
C ILE A 291 -6.23 -28.21 19.35
N ASN A 292 -6.77 -29.11 20.17
CA ASN A 292 -6.03 -30.24 20.74
C ASN A 292 -5.56 -31.20 19.65
N LYS A 293 -6.39 -31.43 18.62
CA LYS A 293 -6.01 -32.21 17.44
C LYS A 293 -4.87 -31.55 16.65
N ALA A 294 -4.91 -30.23 16.47
CA ALA A 294 -3.84 -29.48 15.83
C ALA A 294 -2.53 -29.50 16.65
N ALA A 295 -2.61 -29.41 17.98
CA ALA A 295 -1.45 -29.55 18.87
C ALA A 295 -0.77 -30.93 18.73
N LEU A 296 -1.57 -32.00 18.69
CA LEU A 296 -1.08 -33.36 18.41
C LEU A 296 -0.38 -33.47 17.04
N TYR A 297 -0.90 -32.78 16.02
CA TYR A 297 -0.29 -32.75 14.69
C TYR A 297 1.05 -32.02 14.67
N ILE A 298 1.20 -30.92 15.41
CA ILE A 298 2.48 -30.21 15.55
C ILE A 298 3.53 -31.13 16.20
N GLN A 299 3.15 -31.89 17.22
CA GLN A 299 4.09 -32.73 17.97
C GLN A 299 4.49 -34.00 17.20
N ASN A 300 3.50 -34.70 16.63
CA ASN A 300 3.70 -36.06 16.11
C ASN A 300 3.75 -36.13 14.58
N LYS A 301 3.47 -35.02 13.87
CA LYS A 301 3.37 -34.95 12.39
C LYS A 301 2.52 -36.07 11.77
N THR A 302 1.58 -36.63 12.53
CA THR A 302 0.76 -37.78 12.14
C THR A 302 -0.64 -37.29 11.81
N TYR A 303 -1.00 -37.31 10.53
CA TYR A 303 -2.27 -36.77 10.04
C TYR A 303 -3.29 -37.88 9.80
N SER A 304 -4.57 -37.58 10.04
CA SER A 304 -5.67 -38.50 9.69
C SER A 304 -5.90 -38.45 8.19
N THR A 305 -5.47 -39.47 7.47
CA THR A 305 -5.59 -39.57 6.00
C THR A 305 -6.73 -40.48 5.53
N GLU A 306 -7.43 -41.12 6.47
CA GLU A 306 -8.55 -42.01 6.17
C GLU A 306 -9.69 -41.25 5.47
N LYS A 307 -10.14 -41.79 4.34
CA LYS A 307 -11.25 -41.23 3.57
C LYS A 307 -12.55 -41.43 4.34
N GLN A 308 -13.15 -40.33 4.78
CA GLN A 308 -14.51 -40.36 5.30
C GLN A 308 -15.52 -40.49 4.15
N SER A 309 -16.37 -41.51 4.26
CA SER A 309 -17.55 -41.68 3.42
C SER A 309 -18.64 -40.73 3.92
N PHE A 310 -18.91 -39.70 3.14
CA PHE A 310 -20.08 -38.85 3.34
C PHE A 310 -21.19 -39.43 2.49
N LYS A 311 -22.33 -39.77 3.11
CA LYS A 311 -23.52 -40.11 2.33
C LYS A 311 -23.81 -38.93 1.42
N PRO A 312 -24.04 -39.14 0.10
CA PRO A 312 -24.54 -38.06 -0.74
C PRO A 312 -25.76 -37.50 -0.02
N ALA A 313 -25.82 -36.16 0.12
CA ALA A 313 -26.97 -35.50 0.68
C ALA A 313 -28.17 -36.08 -0.06
N SER A 314 -29.00 -36.86 0.64
CA SER A 314 -30.19 -37.42 0.03
C SER A 314 -30.97 -36.19 -0.41
N LEU A 315 -31.02 -35.96 -1.72
CA LEU A 315 -32.16 -35.27 -2.31
C LEU A 315 -33.32 -36.01 -1.68
N LYS A 316 -33.99 -35.36 -0.72
CA LYS A 316 -35.29 -35.83 -0.28
C LYS A 316 -36.05 -35.91 -1.59
N GLN A 317 -36.21 -37.12 -2.12
CA GLN A 317 -37.34 -37.43 -2.96
C GLN A 317 -38.50 -37.04 -2.06
N THR A 318 -38.97 -35.81 -2.24
CA THR A 318 -40.33 -35.43 -1.89
C THR A 318 -41.17 -36.44 -2.65
N GLY A 319 -41.46 -37.54 -1.95
CA GLY A 319 -42.36 -38.56 -2.43
C GLY A 319 -43.61 -37.84 -2.91
N SER A 320 -44.04 -38.19 -4.12
CA SER A 320 -45.44 -38.23 -4.54
C SER A 320 -46.38 -37.41 -3.65
N ALA A 321 -46.19 -36.10 -3.63
CA ALA A 321 -47.12 -35.19 -3.01
C ALA A 321 -48.25 -35.03 -4.03
N ARG A 322 -49.39 -35.60 -3.68
CA ARG A 322 -50.73 -35.34 -4.22
C ARG A 322 -50.79 -34.05 -5.04
N LEU A 323 -51.22 -34.19 -6.29
CA LEU A 323 -51.78 -33.11 -7.10
C LEU A 323 -52.95 -32.47 -6.34
N GLU A 324 -52.71 -31.30 -5.75
CA GLU A 324 -53.68 -30.35 -5.19
C GLU A 324 -52.96 -28.97 -5.11
N PRO A 325 -53.66 -27.82 -5.20
CA PRO A 325 -53.87 -27.00 -6.39
C PRO A 325 -52.87 -25.83 -6.55
N SER A 326 -52.69 -25.38 -7.80
CA SER A 326 -52.10 -24.09 -8.25
C SER A 326 -51.12 -23.38 -7.28
N LEU A 327 -49.90 -23.90 -7.18
CA LEU A 327 -48.81 -23.36 -6.36
C LEU A 327 -48.45 -21.92 -6.77
N ARG A 328 -49.05 -20.90 -6.14
CA ARG A 328 -48.77 -19.49 -6.46
C ARG A 328 -47.35 -19.09 -6.05
N PHE A 329 -46.70 -18.31 -6.90
CA PHE A 329 -45.36 -17.78 -6.69
C PHE A 329 -45.44 -16.37 -6.11
N GLN A 330 -44.48 -16.02 -5.25
CA GLN A 330 -44.35 -14.66 -4.72
C GLN A 330 -43.17 -13.95 -5.37
N LYS A 331 -43.24 -12.62 -5.42
CA LYS A 331 -42.13 -11.80 -5.90
C LYS A 331 -40.87 -12.11 -5.09
N GLY A 332 -39.75 -12.32 -5.77
CA GLY A 332 -38.48 -12.73 -5.17
C GLY A 332 -38.29 -14.23 -4.95
N ASP A 333 -39.29 -15.08 -5.24
CA ASP A 333 -39.09 -16.54 -5.24
C ASP A 333 -38.04 -16.92 -6.29
N ARG A 334 -37.07 -17.76 -5.90
CA ARG A 334 -36.07 -18.29 -6.83
C ARG A 334 -36.65 -19.51 -7.51
N VAL A 335 -36.68 -19.49 -8.83
CA VAL A 335 -37.28 -20.55 -9.65
C VAL A 335 -36.30 -21.06 -10.69
N LEU A 336 -36.45 -22.33 -11.05
CA LEU A 336 -35.69 -22.96 -12.13
C LEU A 336 -36.60 -23.08 -13.36
N LEU A 337 -36.12 -22.58 -14.49
CA LEU A 337 -36.75 -22.74 -15.80
C LEU A 337 -36.32 -24.09 -16.36
N THR A 338 -37.22 -25.08 -16.30
CA THR A 338 -36.87 -26.49 -16.56
C THR A 338 -36.52 -26.78 -18.02
N ASP A 339 -36.93 -25.92 -18.95
CA ASP A 339 -36.64 -26.09 -20.38
C ASP A 339 -35.25 -25.57 -20.78
N ARG A 340 -34.67 -24.67 -19.99
CA ARG A 340 -33.35 -24.06 -20.28
C ARG A 340 -32.30 -24.32 -19.20
N ASP A 341 -32.71 -24.89 -18.07
CA ASP A 341 -31.89 -25.10 -16.88
C ASP A 341 -31.25 -23.80 -16.35
N ILE A 342 -32.04 -22.72 -16.36
CA ILE A 342 -31.61 -21.38 -15.90
C ILE A 342 -32.38 -20.99 -14.65
N ILE A 343 -31.67 -20.43 -13.67
CA ILE A 343 -32.26 -19.89 -12.45
C ILE A 343 -32.68 -18.44 -12.68
N GLY A 344 -33.91 -18.11 -12.27
CA GLY A 344 -34.44 -16.75 -12.31
C GLY A 344 -35.19 -16.39 -11.02
N LEU A 345 -35.56 -15.12 -10.91
CA LEU A 345 -36.34 -14.59 -9.79
C LEU A 345 -37.74 -14.23 -10.26
N VAL A 346 -38.78 -14.68 -9.56
CA VAL A 346 -40.16 -14.32 -9.90
C VAL A 346 -40.37 -12.82 -9.67
N TYR A 347 -40.77 -12.11 -10.72
CA TYR A 347 -41.13 -10.70 -10.66
C TYR A 347 -42.62 -10.53 -10.34
N SER A 348 -43.49 -11.26 -11.05
CA SER A 348 -44.92 -11.27 -10.81
C SER A 348 -45.54 -12.61 -11.23
N ASP A 349 -46.61 -13.01 -10.55
CA ASP A 349 -47.38 -14.22 -10.90
C ASP A 349 -48.60 -13.80 -11.75
N GLY A 350 -48.54 -14.10 -13.05
CA GLY A 350 -49.56 -13.76 -14.05
C GLY A 350 -50.81 -14.62 -14.00
N GLY A 351 -50.93 -15.52 -13.01
CA GLY A 351 -52.11 -16.37 -12.81
C GLY A 351 -51.88 -17.81 -13.27
N GLU A 352 -52.89 -18.41 -13.90
CA GLU A 352 -52.94 -19.87 -14.09
C GLU A 352 -51.98 -20.40 -15.15
N GLN A 353 -51.60 -19.60 -16.15
CA GLN A 353 -50.85 -20.08 -17.32
C GLN A 353 -49.40 -19.60 -17.39
N THR A 354 -49.14 -18.33 -17.04
CA THR A 354 -47.82 -17.70 -17.18
C THR A 354 -47.40 -16.96 -15.91
N LEU A 355 -46.10 -16.79 -15.74
CA LEU A 355 -45.49 -15.94 -14.72
C LEU A 355 -44.36 -15.13 -15.34
N GLN A 356 -44.04 -13.99 -14.74
CA GLN A 356 -42.92 -13.15 -15.16
C GLN A 356 -41.71 -13.47 -14.29
N VAL A 357 -40.61 -13.88 -14.92
CA VAL A 357 -39.35 -14.24 -14.26
C VAL A 357 -38.25 -13.34 -14.78
N PHE A 358 -37.50 -12.75 -13.85
CA PHE A 358 -36.32 -11.96 -14.14
C PHE A 358 -35.11 -12.88 -14.33
N VAL A 359 -34.52 -12.81 -15.52
CA VAL A 359 -33.39 -13.64 -15.96
C VAL A 359 -32.46 -12.78 -16.80
N LYS A 360 -31.18 -12.71 -16.43
CA LYS A 360 -30.15 -11.93 -17.16
C LYS A 360 -30.57 -10.49 -17.43
N ASP A 361 -30.97 -9.79 -16.37
CA ASP A 361 -31.35 -8.37 -16.38
C ASP A 361 -32.61 -8.00 -17.18
N GLU A 362 -33.38 -8.99 -17.63
CA GLU A 362 -34.67 -8.78 -18.33
C GLU A 362 -35.81 -9.58 -17.69
N ILE A 363 -37.02 -9.03 -17.71
CA ILE A 363 -38.25 -9.71 -17.28
C ILE A 363 -38.82 -10.48 -18.46
N GLN A 364 -38.89 -11.81 -18.35
CA GLN A 364 -39.41 -12.70 -19.38
C GLN A 364 -40.71 -13.36 -18.90
N GLU A 365 -41.70 -13.45 -19.79
CA GLU A 365 -42.93 -14.20 -19.53
C GLU A 365 -42.72 -15.69 -19.87
N VAL A 366 -42.96 -16.56 -18.89
CA VAL A 366 -42.69 -17.99 -18.99
C VAL A 366 -43.90 -18.80 -18.57
N ARG A 367 -44.10 -19.95 -19.23
CA ARG A 367 -45.23 -20.84 -18.94
C ARG A 367 -45.02 -21.52 -17.59
N ARG A 368 -46.04 -21.46 -16.72
CA ARG A 368 -46.01 -22.03 -15.36
C ARG A 368 -45.63 -23.50 -15.31
N LYS A 369 -46.05 -24.30 -16.29
CA LYS A 369 -45.71 -25.74 -16.38
C LYS A 369 -44.21 -26.02 -16.54
N ARG A 370 -43.40 -25.01 -16.89
CA ARG A 370 -41.95 -25.12 -17.12
C ARG A 370 -41.11 -24.46 -16.03
N VAL A 371 -41.74 -24.17 -14.88
CA VAL A 371 -41.09 -23.49 -13.77
C VAL A 371 -41.24 -24.31 -12.52
N THR A 372 -40.12 -24.62 -11.89
CA THR A 372 -40.09 -25.30 -10.60
C THR A 372 -39.55 -24.36 -9.53
N LEU A 373 -40.21 -24.35 -8.37
CA LEU A 373 -39.75 -23.58 -7.22
C LEU A 373 -38.41 -24.14 -6.73
N ASN A 374 -37.39 -23.30 -6.65
CA ASN A 374 -36.08 -23.67 -6.14
C ASN A 374 -35.91 -23.23 -4.67
N ALA A 375 -36.27 -21.98 -4.34
CA ALA A 375 -36.28 -21.48 -2.96
C ALA A 375 -37.30 -20.33 -2.81
N ARG A 376 -37.96 -20.24 -1.64
CA ARG A 376 -38.92 -19.16 -1.35
C ARG A 376 -38.21 -17.87 -0.97
N ALA A 377 -38.78 -16.72 -1.32
CA ALA A 377 -38.25 -15.41 -0.98
C ALA A 377 -37.94 -15.26 0.52
N ARG A 378 -38.83 -15.76 1.40
CA ARG A 378 -38.66 -15.73 2.86
C ARG A 378 -37.43 -16.48 3.40
N GLN A 379 -36.89 -17.42 2.63
CA GLN A 379 -35.66 -18.15 2.99
C GLN A 379 -34.41 -17.45 2.46
N LEU A 380 -34.57 -16.58 1.47
CA LEU A 380 -33.48 -15.92 0.77
C LEU A 380 -33.21 -14.50 1.31
N TYR A 381 -34.23 -13.83 1.84
CA TYR A 381 -34.14 -12.44 2.26
C TYR A 381 -34.68 -12.27 3.70
N PRO A 382 -34.05 -11.40 4.53
CA PRO A 382 -34.53 -11.08 5.87
C PRO A 382 -35.92 -10.40 5.85
N ASP A 383 -36.65 -10.48 6.97
CA ASP A 383 -37.93 -9.78 7.12
C ASP A 383 -37.75 -8.26 6.95
N GLY A 384 -38.59 -7.66 6.09
CA GLY A 384 -38.54 -6.22 5.77
C GLY A 384 -37.62 -5.82 4.60
N TYR A 385 -37.02 -6.78 3.90
CA TYR A 385 -36.18 -6.52 2.72
C TYR A 385 -37.02 -6.02 1.53
N ASP A 386 -36.56 -4.93 0.88
CA ASP A 386 -37.19 -4.37 -0.32
C ASP A 386 -36.91 -5.27 -1.54
N LEU A 387 -37.92 -6.05 -1.94
CA LEU A 387 -37.81 -7.00 -3.06
C LEU A 387 -37.87 -6.33 -4.44
N ASP A 388 -38.42 -5.12 -4.56
CA ASP A 388 -38.43 -4.37 -5.83
C ASP A 388 -37.01 -3.97 -6.26
N SER A 389 -36.16 -3.82 -5.25
CA SER A 389 -34.74 -3.57 -5.34
C SER A 389 -33.95 -4.68 -6.06
N LEU A 390 -34.53 -5.87 -6.22
CA LEU A 390 -33.90 -7.01 -6.92
C LEU A 390 -34.03 -6.94 -8.45
N PHE A 391 -34.93 -6.09 -8.96
CA PHE A 391 -35.34 -6.08 -10.37
C PHE A 391 -35.02 -4.78 -11.09
N THR A 392 -34.27 -3.88 -10.44
CA THR A 392 -33.94 -2.55 -10.95
C THR A 392 -32.45 -2.27 -10.80
N ASP A 393 -31.85 -1.76 -11.87
CA ASP A 393 -30.46 -1.33 -11.89
C ASP A 393 -30.21 -0.31 -10.76
N TYR A 394 -29.09 -0.47 -10.05
CA TYR A 394 -28.70 0.37 -8.93
C TYR A 394 -28.68 1.86 -9.28
N HIS A 395 -28.29 2.22 -10.50
CA HIS A 395 -28.23 3.60 -10.96
C HIS A 395 -29.61 4.24 -11.15
N VAL A 396 -30.62 3.46 -11.53
CA VAL A 396 -32.01 3.94 -11.69
C VAL A 396 -32.62 4.23 -10.32
N ARG A 397 -32.47 3.32 -9.35
CA ARG A 397 -32.95 3.51 -7.97
C ARG A 397 -32.31 4.68 -7.25
N LYS A 398 -31.00 4.86 -7.41
CA LYS A 398 -30.28 6.01 -6.83
C LYS A 398 -30.86 7.32 -7.37
N ARG A 399 -31.13 7.38 -8.67
CA ARG A 399 -31.68 8.57 -9.33
C ARG A 399 -33.11 8.88 -8.86
N GLU A 400 -33.96 7.87 -8.70
CA GLU A 400 -35.34 8.05 -8.17
C GLU A 400 -35.36 8.48 -6.70
N ARG A 401 -34.57 7.85 -5.83
CA ARG A 401 -34.47 8.30 -4.42
C ARG A 401 -33.88 9.70 -4.30
N ASP A 402 -32.92 10.06 -5.15
CA ASP A 402 -32.36 11.41 -5.17
C ASP A 402 -33.41 12.44 -5.63
N LEU A 403 -34.32 12.08 -6.53
CA LEU A 403 -35.47 12.93 -6.93
C LEU A 403 -36.51 13.05 -5.81
N GLU A 404 -36.91 11.95 -5.17
CA GLU A 404 -37.89 11.95 -4.07
C GLU A 404 -37.40 12.72 -2.83
N ARG A 405 -36.09 12.68 -2.56
CA ARG A 405 -35.44 13.47 -1.49
C ARG A 405 -35.22 14.94 -1.85
N GLY A 406 -35.63 15.39 -3.04
CA GLY A 406 -35.53 16.77 -3.48
C GLY A 406 -34.11 17.21 -3.86
N SER A 407 -33.24 16.30 -4.30
CA SER A 407 -31.88 16.63 -4.72
C SER A 407 -31.91 17.60 -5.90
N LYS A 408 -31.43 18.83 -5.68
CA LYS A 408 -31.32 19.87 -6.72
C LYS A 408 -30.55 19.39 -7.95
N LYS A 409 -29.55 18.51 -7.77
CA LYS A 409 -28.74 17.96 -8.86
C LYS A 409 -29.53 16.97 -9.72
N ALA A 410 -30.37 16.14 -9.12
CA ALA A 410 -31.19 15.15 -9.81
C ALA A 410 -32.35 15.81 -10.59
N HIS A 411 -33.02 16.80 -10.02
CA HIS A 411 -34.04 17.59 -10.71
C HIS A 411 -33.47 18.37 -11.90
N LYS A 412 -32.29 18.98 -11.75
CA LYS A 412 -31.63 19.72 -12.84
C LYS A 412 -31.22 18.81 -14.01
N ALA A 413 -30.87 17.56 -13.73
CA ALA A 413 -30.59 16.55 -14.75
C ALA A 413 -31.89 16.11 -15.47
N LEU A 414 -33.00 15.95 -14.75
CA LEU A 414 -34.31 15.62 -15.31
C LEU A 414 -34.85 16.75 -16.21
N ASP A 415 -34.70 18.00 -15.78
CA ASP A 415 -35.10 19.18 -16.57
C ASP A 415 -34.28 19.30 -17.87
N LYS A 416 -32.98 18.98 -17.81
CA LYS A 416 -32.10 18.95 -18.99
C LYS A 416 -32.53 17.86 -19.98
N GLU A 417 -32.90 16.68 -19.49
CA GLU A 417 -33.43 15.60 -20.31
C GLU A 417 -34.79 15.94 -20.94
N MET A 418 -35.70 16.59 -20.19
CA MET A 418 -36.98 17.05 -20.71
C MET A 418 -36.83 18.13 -21.78
N ARG A 419 -35.89 19.07 -21.60
CA ARG A 419 -35.55 20.07 -22.63
C ARG A 419 -34.99 19.40 -23.89
N ASN A 420 -34.10 18.43 -23.74
CA ASN A 420 -33.54 17.69 -24.87
C ASN A 420 -34.58 16.82 -25.60
N ARG A 421 -35.58 16.28 -24.91
CA ARG A 421 -36.70 15.56 -25.54
C ARG A 421 -37.66 16.49 -26.28
N ARG A 422 -37.87 17.72 -25.78
CA ARG A 422 -38.66 18.75 -26.46
C ARG A 422 -37.99 19.32 -27.71
N MET A 423 -36.66 19.25 -27.81
CA MET A 423 -35.92 19.64 -29.02
C MET A 423 -35.77 18.50 -30.05
N LYS A 424 -36.26 17.29 -29.74
CA LYS A 424 -36.22 16.10 -30.62
C LYS A 424 -37.59 15.68 -31.16
N LYS A 425 -38.65 16.41 -30.82
CA LYS A 425 -39.97 16.36 -31.45
C LYS A 425 -40.17 17.67 -32.19
#